data_AF-A0AA38MUS1-F1
#
_entry.id   AF-A0AA38MUS1-F1
#
_cell.length_a   1.000
_cell.length_b   1.000
_cell.length_c   1.000
_cell.angle_alpha   90.00
_cell.angle_beta   90.00
_cell.angle_gamma   90.00
#
_symmetry.space_group_name_H-M   'P 1'
#
loop_
_entity.id
_entity.type
_entity.pdbx_description
1 polymer ?
#
loop_
_entity_poly.entity_id
_entity_poly.type
_entity_poly.pdbx_seq_one_letter_code
_entity_poly.pdbx_strand_id
1 'polypeptide(L)'
;MSTAMQLMHSHSSCSCISQTNLQTSSEFYPNVELSPAEKAHVSHSLSDLQHLLDRHDFELARLRDVITFLSTSQEALARRMEDVKSLVAPINALPDEILAEILRMHFLTQMEEIRYRSYGRIRIPLGFTRVCKRWRGVALESPRIWADVTAFGDMHVPANEGLSEAIFVRDLMNMFLSRSRHASLKVKLGLSTSQLRTKSSSRIVAPLLLAQSMRWGEADVDVDLEGDDLIPDVLHDEGNRGVGYIVPGLHGAFPLLKRLALGGKFASSSQRWRWQESPDAIHTPPPAISVQNASLLTHLTLNLRAPLTSSEMARAIDVPWHQIRTLKCNYSFGNLESLLRLCTNVQEVEVNAVFRATSSYKSVEF
;
A
#
# COMPACT_ATOMS: atom_id res chain seq x y z
N MET A 1 15.10 -6.30 23.79
CA MET A 1 15.86 -5.48 24.74
C MET A 1 15.72 -4.02 24.35
N SER A 2 14.88 -3.26 25.05
CA SER A 2 15.17 -1.90 25.52
C SER A 2 13.90 -1.33 26.13
N THR A 3 13.92 -1.31 27.45
CA THR A 3 12.92 -0.84 28.38
C THR A 3 12.89 0.69 28.31
N ALA A 4 11.82 1.28 27.78
CA ALA A 4 11.57 2.71 27.82
C ALA A 4 10.20 2.96 28.47
N MET A 5 10.05 2.51 29.72
CA MET A 5 8.95 2.86 30.60
C MET A 5 9.30 2.36 32.00
N GLN A 6 9.85 3.25 32.84
CA GLN A 6 9.84 3.21 34.31
C GLN A 6 10.96 4.10 34.85
N LEU A 7 10.69 5.38 35.06
CA LEU A 7 11.43 6.19 36.04
C LEU A 7 10.47 7.26 36.60
N MET A 8 9.58 6.83 37.50
CA MET A 8 8.72 7.73 38.30
C MET A 8 8.52 7.24 39.74
N HIS A 9 9.39 6.37 40.28
CA HIS A 9 9.39 6.08 41.72
C HIS A 9 10.77 5.67 42.22
N SER A 10 11.40 6.55 43.00
CA SER A 10 12.24 6.14 44.14
C SER A 10 12.34 7.31 45.12
N HIS A 11 11.47 7.27 46.13
CA HIS A 11 11.69 7.94 47.39
C HIS A 11 12.90 7.32 48.11
N SER A 12 13.60 8.18 48.85
CA SER A 12 14.18 7.94 50.19
C SER A 12 15.70 7.91 50.33
N SER A 13 16.13 8.70 51.35
CA SER A 13 17.39 8.68 52.12
C SER A 13 18.50 9.54 51.51
N CYS A 14 19.17 10.49 52.17
CA CYS A 14 19.37 10.83 53.58
C CYS A 14 19.79 12.33 53.62
N SER A 15 19.17 13.17 54.45
CA SER A 15 19.64 13.56 55.79
C SER A 15 20.75 14.61 55.82
N CYS A 16 20.34 15.89 55.86
CA CYS A 16 21.00 16.94 56.64
C CYS A 16 20.10 18.19 56.67
N ILE A 17 18.98 18.08 57.39
CA ILE A 17 18.17 19.25 57.78
C ILE A 17 18.80 19.79 59.06
N SER A 18 19.57 20.86 58.93
CA SER A 18 19.95 21.68 60.08
C SER A 18 18.68 22.31 60.63
N GLN A 19 18.37 21.92 61.85
CA GLN A 19 17.29 22.45 62.67
C GLN A 19 17.43 23.97 62.80
N THR A 20 16.53 24.72 62.16
CA THR A 20 16.10 26.02 62.65
C THR A 20 14.62 25.89 62.99
N ASN A 21 14.38 25.77 64.29
CA ASN A 21 13.06 25.81 64.93
C ASN A 21 12.22 26.96 64.38
N LEU A 22 11.19 26.64 63.62
CA LEU A 22 10.02 27.49 63.39
C LEU A 22 8.81 26.79 64.00
N GLN A 23 8.85 26.66 65.34
CA GLN A 23 7.65 26.56 66.13
C GLN A 23 7.09 27.97 66.30
N THR A 24 6.11 28.35 65.49
CA THR A 24 5.08 29.30 65.92
C THR A 24 3.76 28.87 65.30
N SER A 25 3.01 28.12 66.09
CA SER A 25 1.58 27.89 65.93
C SER A 25 0.88 29.24 65.77
N SER A 26 0.18 29.38 64.65
CA SER A 26 -0.74 30.48 64.38
C SER A 26 -1.96 30.37 65.29
N GLU A 27 -1.92 31.04 66.43
CA GLU A 27 -3.13 31.56 67.10
C GLU A 27 -3.16 33.08 66.90
N PHE A 28 -3.54 33.51 65.69
CA PHE A 28 -3.87 34.92 65.43
C PHE A 28 -5.23 35.22 66.06
N TYR A 29 -5.23 35.72 67.30
CA TYR A 29 -6.41 36.33 67.92
C TYR A 29 -6.66 37.71 67.27
N PRO A 30 -7.81 37.96 66.61
CA PRO A 30 -8.01 39.18 65.80
C PRO A 30 -8.10 40.51 66.58
N ASN A 31 -8.01 40.51 67.91
CA ASN A 31 -8.44 41.65 68.75
C ASN A 31 -7.40 42.08 69.82
N VAL A 32 -6.09 42.00 69.56
CA VAL A 32 -5.06 42.58 70.44
C VAL A 32 -4.67 43.97 69.93
N GLU A 33 -4.98 45.03 70.69
CA GLU A 33 -4.47 46.38 70.42
C GLU A 33 -2.96 46.44 70.68
N LEU A 34 -2.17 46.25 69.61
CA LEU A 34 -0.72 46.38 69.65
C LEU A 34 -0.30 47.80 70.03
N SER A 35 0.68 47.93 70.93
CA SER A 35 1.26 49.23 71.28
C SER A 35 2.01 49.84 70.08
N PRO A 36 2.26 51.16 70.05
CA PRO A 36 2.94 51.81 68.93
C PRO A 36 4.33 51.22 68.63
N ALA A 37 5.05 50.77 69.65
CA ALA A 37 6.37 50.15 69.50
C ALA A 37 6.29 48.73 68.92
N GLU A 38 5.29 47.95 69.33
CA GLU A 38 5.04 46.60 68.79
C GLU A 38 4.54 46.65 67.35
N LYS A 39 3.69 47.63 67.00
CA LYS A 39 3.27 47.89 65.61
C LYS A 39 4.47 48.23 64.71
N ALA A 40 5.39 49.06 65.20
CA ALA A 40 6.60 49.40 64.46
C ALA A 40 7.51 48.17 64.27
N HIS A 41 7.67 47.35 65.30
CA HIS A 41 8.46 46.12 65.25
C HIS A 41 7.89 45.07 64.31
N VAL A 42 6.56 44.84 64.36
CA VAL A 42 5.85 43.94 63.43
C VAL A 42 5.92 44.46 61.99
N SER A 43 5.75 45.76 61.77
CA SER A 43 5.88 46.38 60.44
C SER A 43 7.28 46.19 59.85
N HIS A 44 8.33 46.41 60.65
CA HIS A 44 9.71 46.16 60.23
C HIS A 44 9.94 44.68 59.89
N SER A 45 9.45 43.78 60.74
CA SER A 45 9.58 42.33 60.54
C SER A 45 8.84 41.86 59.28
N LEU A 46 7.68 42.44 58.97
CA LEU A 46 6.92 42.19 57.76
C LEU A 46 7.68 42.70 56.52
N SER A 47 8.29 43.89 56.60
CA SER A 47 9.14 44.43 55.53
C SER A 47 10.34 43.53 55.25
N ASP A 48 11.02 43.02 56.28
CA ASP A 48 12.17 42.13 56.14
C ASP A 48 11.77 40.80 55.49
N LEU A 49 10.64 40.21 55.92
CA LEU A 49 10.10 38.99 55.31
C LEU A 49 9.67 39.20 53.86
N GLN A 50 9.09 40.36 53.54
CA GLN A 50 8.73 40.72 52.16
C GLN A 50 9.97 40.80 51.28
N HIS A 51 11.04 41.44 51.74
CA HIS A 51 12.30 41.50 51.00
C HIS A 51 12.94 40.12 50.79
N LEU A 52 12.86 39.22 51.78
CA LEU A 52 13.31 37.84 51.63
C LEU A 52 12.49 37.06 50.60
N LEU A 53 11.17 37.24 50.61
CA LEU A 53 10.27 36.62 49.64
C LEU A 53 10.58 37.11 48.22
N ASP A 54 10.68 38.43 48.02
CA ASP A 54 11.00 39.04 46.73
C ASP A 54 12.36 38.54 46.21
N ARG A 55 13.35 38.38 47.09
CA ARG A 55 14.66 37.81 46.74
C ARG A 55 14.56 36.35 46.30
N HIS A 56 13.76 35.54 46.99
CA HIS A 56 13.54 34.14 46.62
C HIS A 56 12.76 34.01 45.30
N ASP A 57 11.77 34.86 45.07
CA ASP A 57 11.03 34.91 43.81
C ASP A 57 11.93 35.31 42.64
N PHE A 58 12.85 36.25 42.85
CA PHE A 58 13.87 36.60 41.87
C PHE A 58 14.78 35.41 41.51
N GLU A 59 15.29 34.68 42.51
CA GLU A 59 16.12 33.50 42.26
C GLU A 59 15.32 32.36 41.60
N LEU A 60 14.04 32.18 41.96
CA LEU A 60 13.17 31.21 41.29
C LEU A 60 12.94 31.59 39.82
N ALA A 61 12.73 32.86 39.51
CA ALA A 61 12.63 33.33 38.13
C ALA A 61 13.93 33.07 37.36
N ARG A 62 15.07 33.43 37.94
CA ARG A 62 16.40 33.18 37.35
C ARG A 62 16.66 31.70 37.10
N LEU A 63 16.33 30.82 38.05
CA LEU A 63 16.52 29.37 37.89
C LEU A 63 15.59 28.81 36.81
N ARG A 64 14.35 29.29 36.70
CA ARG A 64 13.44 28.93 35.61
C ARG A 64 14.01 29.36 34.24
N ASP A 65 14.60 30.54 34.17
CA ASP A 65 15.27 31.02 32.95
C ASP A 65 16.47 30.13 32.58
N VAL A 66 17.26 29.72 33.56
CA VAL A 66 18.38 28.78 33.33
C VAL A 66 17.87 27.41 32.86
N ILE A 67 16.79 26.88 33.44
CA ILE A 67 16.19 25.61 33.03
C ILE A 67 15.68 25.67 31.59
N THR A 68 14.98 26.75 31.23
CA THR A 68 14.47 26.92 29.86
C THR A 68 15.61 27.06 28.85
N PHE A 69 16.66 27.82 29.18
CA PHE A 69 17.87 27.93 28.37
C PHE A 69 18.56 26.56 28.16
N LEU A 70 18.76 25.79 29.23
CA LEU A 70 19.40 24.48 29.12
C LEU A 70 18.55 23.47 28.34
N SER A 71 17.22 23.51 28.50
CA SER A 71 16.30 22.63 27.78
C SER A 71 16.33 22.91 26.27
N THR A 72 16.26 24.19 25.88
CA THR A 72 16.37 24.59 24.46
C THR A 72 17.74 24.25 23.87
N SER A 73 18.81 24.41 24.65
CA SER A 73 20.16 23.99 24.26
C SER A 73 20.26 22.47 24.05
N GLN A 74 19.66 21.69 24.96
CA GLN A 74 19.60 20.23 24.85
C GLN A 74 18.86 19.78 23.59
N GLU A 75 17.72 20.39 23.27
CA GLU A 75 16.96 20.11 22.04
C GLU A 75 17.76 20.48 20.77
N ALA A 76 18.50 21.58 20.80
CA ALA A 76 19.36 21.98 19.68
C ALA A 76 20.52 21.00 19.48
N LEU A 77 21.16 20.55 20.57
CA LEU A 77 22.22 19.54 20.53
C LEU A 77 21.68 18.19 20.06
N ALA A 78 20.51 17.77 20.54
CA ALA A 78 19.87 16.52 20.11
C ALA A 78 19.58 16.52 18.60
N ARG A 79 19.05 17.63 18.06
CA ARG A 79 18.86 17.80 16.61
C ARG A 79 20.18 17.69 15.84
N ARG A 80 21.22 18.38 16.32
CA ARG A 80 22.55 18.34 15.68
C ARG A 80 23.18 16.95 15.74
N MET A 81 22.99 16.21 16.83
CA MET A 81 23.43 14.82 16.92
C MET A 81 22.71 13.93 15.88
N GLU A 82 21.42 14.14 15.67
CA GLU A 82 20.66 13.41 14.65
C GLU A 82 21.13 13.75 13.24
N ASP A 83 21.41 15.03 12.95
CA ASP A 83 22.00 15.44 11.68
C ASP A 83 23.34 14.74 11.43
N VAL A 84 24.25 14.72 12.42
CA VAL A 84 25.55 14.05 12.31
C VAL A 84 25.38 12.53 12.16
N LYS A 85 24.48 11.90 12.92
CA LYS A 85 24.16 10.47 12.76
C LYS A 85 23.65 10.17 11.36
N SER A 86 22.82 11.04 10.80
CA SER A 86 22.29 10.89 9.44
C SER A 86 23.39 10.92 8.39
N LEU A 87 24.46 11.70 8.60
CA LEU A 87 25.60 11.80 7.68
C LEU A 87 26.47 10.53 7.70
N VAL A 88 26.68 9.93 8.87
CA VAL A 88 27.46 8.69 9.03
C VAL A 88 26.61 7.42 8.87
N ALA A 89 25.32 7.56 8.56
CA ALA A 89 24.43 6.44 8.38
C ALA A 89 24.97 5.50 7.27
N PRO A 90 24.95 4.16 7.47
CA PRO A 90 25.49 3.21 6.50
C PRO A 90 24.91 3.35 5.09
N ILE A 91 23.65 3.80 4.98
CA ILE A 91 22.96 4.01 3.70
C ILE A 91 23.67 5.04 2.80
N ASN A 92 24.43 5.97 3.37
CA ASN A 92 25.19 6.96 2.60
C ASN A 92 26.44 6.37 1.96
N ALA A 93 26.97 5.26 2.49
CA ALA A 93 28.14 4.56 1.95
C ALA A 93 27.80 3.52 0.88
N LEU A 94 26.52 3.19 0.71
CA LEU A 94 26.09 2.20 -0.28
C LEU A 94 26.35 2.69 -1.71
N PRO A 95 26.69 1.81 -2.65
CA PRO A 95 26.63 2.12 -4.08
C PRO A 95 25.20 2.49 -4.53
N ASP A 96 25.10 3.26 -5.61
CA ASP A 96 23.81 3.72 -6.12
C ASP A 96 22.92 2.56 -6.59
N GLU A 97 23.50 1.45 -7.09
CA GLU A 97 22.78 0.25 -7.49
C GLU A 97 22.11 -0.44 -6.31
N ILE A 98 22.81 -0.52 -5.18
CA ILE A 98 22.28 -1.13 -3.96
C ILE A 98 21.22 -0.23 -3.35
N LEU A 99 21.46 1.08 -3.34
CA LEU A 99 20.44 2.04 -2.90
C LEU A 99 19.18 1.91 -3.77
N ALA A 100 19.31 1.89 -5.10
CA ALA A 100 18.20 1.72 -6.02
C ALA A 100 17.37 0.46 -5.74
N GLU A 101 18.05 -0.66 -5.45
CA GLU A 101 17.38 -1.92 -5.11
C GLU A 101 16.65 -1.83 -3.77
N ILE A 102 17.23 -1.18 -2.75
CA ILE A 102 16.55 -0.91 -1.48
C ILE A 102 15.30 -0.06 -1.71
N LEU A 103 15.41 1.02 -2.50
CA LEU A 103 14.27 1.89 -2.82
C LEU A 103 13.16 1.10 -3.54
N ARG A 104 13.52 0.25 -4.50
CA ARG A 104 12.59 -0.61 -5.23
C ARG A 104 11.87 -1.59 -4.29
N MET A 105 12.63 -2.29 -3.44
CA MET A 105 12.08 -3.27 -2.50
C MET A 105 11.17 -2.60 -1.48
N HIS A 106 11.59 -1.47 -0.90
CA HIS A 106 10.74 -0.70 0.01
C HIS A 106 9.44 -0.26 -0.67
N PHE A 107 9.52 0.24 -1.90
CA PHE A 107 8.34 0.60 -2.68
C PHE A 107 7.39 -0.58 -2.87
N LEU A 108 7.91 -1.74 -3.27
CA LEU A 108 7.12 -2.96 -3.44
C LEU A 108 6.44 -3.42 -2.14
N THR A 109 7.16 -3.46 -1.02
CA THR A 109 6.58 -3.83 0.28
C THR A 109 5.44 -2.90 0.68
N GLN A 110 5.62 -1.59 0.48
CA GLN A 110 4.57 -0.60 0.75
C GLN A 110 3.33 -0.78 -0.15
N MET A 111 3.49 -1.31 -1.37
CA MET A 111 2.36 -1.65 -2.24
C MET A 111 1.65 -2.94 -1.81
N GLU A 112 2.38 -3.93 -1.29
CA GLU A 112 1.81 -5.23 -0.92
C GLU A 112 1.04 -5.23 0.39
N GLU A 113 1.48 -4.46 1.40
CA GLU A 113 0.80 -4.31 2.70
C GLU A 113 -0.64 -3.73 2.57
N ILE A 114 -0.93 -3.02 1.48
CA ILE A 114 -2.18 -2.27 1.30
C ILE A 114 -3.30 -3.13 0.70
N ARG A 115 -3.03 -4.36 0.25
CA ARG A 115 -4.05 -5.30 -0.28
C ARG A 115 -5.24 -5.54 0.67
N TYR A 116 -5.13 -5.16 1.95
CA TYR A 116 -6.17 -5.40 2.94
C TYR A 116 -6.75 -4.16 3.64
N ARG A 117 -6.20 -2.93 3.52
CA ARG A 117 -6.62 -1.86 4.46
C ARG A 117 -6.79 -0.42 3.98
N SER A 118 -6.52 -0.04 2.72
CA SER A 118 -6.76 1.36 2.32
C SER A 118 -6.93 1.55 0.81
N TYR A 119 -8.16 1.46 0.32
CA TYR A 119 -8.52 2.00 -0.98
C TYR A 119 -8.33 3.53 -0.95
N GLY A 120 -7.51 4.10 -1.83
CA GLY A 120 -7.50 5.56 -2.06
C GLY A 120 -6.19 6.35 -1.85
N ARG A 121 -5.01 5.73 -1.74
CA ARG A 121 -3.74 6.50 -1.80
C ARG A 121 -2.80 5.95 -2.86
N ILE A 122 -2.63 6.69 -3.95
CA ILE A 122 -1.54 6.45 -4.89
C ILE A 122 -0.23 6.69 -4.13
N ARG A 123 0.54 5.63 -3.93
CA ARG A 123 1.92 5.75 -3.48
C ARG A 123 2.81 5.71 -4.70
N ILE A 124 3.52 6.81 -4.91
CA ILE A 124 4.46 7.00 -5.99
C ILE A 124 5.86 6.87 -5.35
N PRO A 125 6.87 6.31 -6.02
CA PRO A 125 8.26 6.31 -5.51
C PRO A 125 8.84 7.73 -5.31
N LEU A 126 8.05 8.79 -5.56
CA LEU A 126 8.37 10.18 -5.26
C LEU A 126 8.71 10.44 -3.78
N GLY A 127 8.30 9.59 -2.84
CA GLY A 127 8.74 9.72 -1.44
C GLY A 127 10.27 9.83 -1.33
N PHE A 128 11.00 9.00 -2.08
CA PHE A 128 12.46 9.02 -2.11
C PHE A 128 13.02 10.28 -2.76
N THR A 129 12.30 10.87 -3.71
CA THR A 129 12.70 12.12 -4.36
C THR A 129 12.65 13.33 -3.42
N ARG A 130 12.11 13.19 -2.19
CA ARG A 130 12.07 14.26 -1.19
C ARG A 130 13.11 14.10 -0.07
N VAL A 131 13.81 12.98 0.00
CA VAL A 131 14.76 12.68 1.08
C VAL A 131 16.03 13.54 0.94
N CYS A 132 16.80 13.34 -0.14
CA CYS A 132 17.98 14.16 -0.44
C CYS A 132 18.26 14.19 -1.94
N LYS A 133 19.22 15.03 -2.37
CA LYS A 133 19.61 15.16 -3.79
C LYS A 133 20.07 13.82 -4.38
N ARG A 134 20.85 13.04 -3.62
CA ARG A 134 21.36 11.74 -4.06
C ARG A 134 20.24 10.72 -4.28
N TRP A 135 19.35 10.55 -3.31
CA TRP A 135 18.22 9.62 -3.42
C TRP A 135 17.28 10.00 -4.57
N ARG A 136 17.08 11.30 -4.80
CA ARG A 136 16.35 11.78 -5.97
C ARG A 136 17.03 11.36 -7.27
N GLY A 137 18.33 11.57 -7.40
CA GLY A 137 19.10 11.13 -8.58
C GLY A 137 18.94 9.64 -8.84
N VAL A 138 19.26 8.82 -7.83
CA VAL A 138 19.16 7.36 -7.92
C VAL A 138 17.75 6.89 -8.28
N ALA A 139 16.72 7.43 -7.64
CA ALA A 139 15.34 7.07 -7.92
C ALA A 139 14.91 7.43 -9.36
N LEU A 140 15.33 8.59 -9.87
CA LEU A 140 14.96 9.06 -11.21
C LEU A 140 15.76 8.38 -12.33
N GLU A 141 17.00 7.97 -12.05
CA GLU A 141 17.91 7.33 -13.01
C GLU A 141 17.71 5.82 -13.11
N SER A 142 17.09 5.18 -12.11
CA SER A 142 16.89 3.74 -12.03
C SER A 142 15.55 3.31 -12.63
N PRO A 143 15.50 2.81 -13.89
CA PRO A 143 14.23 2.55 -14.58
C PRO A 143 13.45 1.39 -13.94
N ARG A 144 14.14 0.46 -13.27
CA ARG A 144 13.54 -0.70 -12.59
C ARG A 144 12.58 -0.32 -11.47
N ILE A 145 12.80 0.81 -10.79
CA ILE A 145 11.90 1.30 -9.73
C ILE A 145 10.53 1.67 -10.31
N TRP A 146 10.50 2.10 -11.58
CA TRP A 146 9.29 2.53 -12.29
C TRP A 146 8.64 1.41 -13.12
N ALA A 147 9.27 0.24 -13.17
CA ALA A 147 8.83 -0.91 -13.96
C ALA A 147 7.81 -1.79 -13.22
N ASP A 148 7.71 -1.65 -11.90
CA ASP A 148 6.72 -2.32 -11.06
C ASP A 148 5.42 -1.48 -11.06
N VAL A 149 4.41 -1.92 -11.81
CA VAL A 149 3.17 -1.16 -12.01
C VAL A 149 1.96 -1.95 -11.52
N THR A 150 1.17 -1.35 -10.64
CA THR A 150 -0.07 -1.94 -10.11
C THR A 150 -1.28 -1.07 -10.41
N ALA A 151 -2.29 -1.68 -11.00
CA ALA A 151 -3.61 -1.16 -11.33
C ALA A 151 -4.70 -2.13 -10.83
N PHE A 152 -4.48 -2.69 -9.63
CA PHE A 152 -5.50 -3.42 -8.88
C PHE A 152 -6.11 -2.49 -7.83
N GLY A 153 -7.43 -2.44 -7.79
CA GLY A 153 -8.20 -1.70 -6.79
C GLY A 153 -8.71 -0.35 -7.27
N ASP A 154 -9.83 0.04 -6.68
CA ASP A 154 -10.40 1.37 -6.86
C ASP A 154 -9.41 2.41 -6.31
N MET A 155 -8.85 3.23 -7.19
CA MET A 155 -8.47 4.56 -6.72
C MET A 155 -9.77 5.20 -6.28
N HIS A 156 -9.89 5.50 -4.97
CA HIS A 156 -11.05 6.22 -4.49
C HIS A 156 -11.04 7.60 -5.12
N VAL A 157 -11.81 7.74 -6.19
CA VAL A 157 -12.11 9.01 -6.84
C VAL A 157 -13.16 9.71 -5.98
N PRO A 158 -12.82 10.77 -5.22
CA PRO A 158 -13.83 11.63 -4.63
C PRO A 158 -14.76 12.12 -5.74
N ALA A 159 -16.06 11.94 -5.53
CA ALA A 159 -17.09 12.00 -6.57
C ALA A 159 -17.26 13.38 -7.26
N ASN A 160 -16.53 14.40 -6.83
CA ASN A 160 -16.70 15.78 -7.29
C ASN A 160 -15.72 16.22 -8.41
N GLU A 161 -14.74 15.40 -8.81
CA GLU A 161 -13.67 15.79 -9.77
C GLU A 161 -13.42 14.78 -10.93
N GLY A 162 -14.45 14.06 -11.36
CA GLY A 162 -14.30 12.85 -12.21
C GLY A 162 -13.50 12.98 -13.53
N LEU A 163 -13.42 14.16 -14.17
CA LEU A 163 -12.61 14.34 -15.40
C LEU A 163 -11.12 14.61 -15.10
N SER A 164 -10.82 15.35 -14.02
CA SER A 164 -9.46 15.76 -13.64
C SER A 164 -8.62 14.57 -13.20
N GLU A 165 -9.23 13.64 -12.47
CA GLU A 165 -8.51 12.48 -11.95
C GLU A 165 -8.22 11.41 -13.01
N ALA A 166 -9.10 11.21 -13.99
CA ALA A 166 -8.83 10.31 -15.12
C ALA A 166 -7.59 10.76 -15.91
N ILE A 167 -7.46 12.08 -16.11
CA ILE A 167 -6.29 12.72 -16.70
C ILE A 167 -5.07 12.50 -15.80
N PHE A 168 -5.19 12.75 -14.50
CA PHE A 168 -4.10 12.54 -13.54
C PHE A 168 -3.59 11.09 -13.52
N VAL A 169 -4.48 10.11 -13.49
CA VAL A 169 -4.14 8.67 -13.51
C VAL A 169 -3.42 8.30 -14.81
N ARG A 170 -3.94 8.77 -15.95
CA ARG A 170 -3.32 8.56 -17.25
C ARG A 170 -1.92 9.19 -17.29
N ASP A 171 -1.78 10.42 -16.85
CA ASP A 171 -0.53 11.18 -16.90
C ASP A 171 0.50 10.59 -15.93
N LEU A 172 0.06 10.14 -14.75
CA LEU A 172 0.87 9.38 -13.81
C LEU A 172 1.35 8.07 -14.43
N MET A 173 0.46 7.31 -15.05
CA MET A 173 0.81 6.05 -15.73
C MET A 173 1.83 6.29 -16.85
N ASN A 174 1.60 7.30 -17.68
CA ASN A 174 2.55 7.71 -18.72
C ASN A 174 3.90 8.11 -18.14
N MET A 175 3.93 8.77 -16.99
CA MET A 175 5.16 9.11 -16.29
C MET A 175 5.91 7.85 -15.81
N PHE A 176 5.23 6.86 -15.23
CA PHE A 176 5.86 5.58 -14.88
C PHE A 176 6.41 4.86 -16.12
N LEU A 177 5.61 4.74 -17.18
CA LEU A 177 6.00 4.07 -18.41
C LEU A 177 7.21 4.76 -19.05
N SER A 178 7.21 6.10 -19.12
CA SER A 178 8.33 6.89 -19.63
C SER A 178 9.61 6.67 -18.80
N ARG A 179 9.49 6.68 -17.46
CA ARG A 179 10.63 6.48 -16.55
C ARG A 179 11.14 5.04 -16.53
N SER A 180 10.28 4.05 -16.77
CA SER A 180 10.66 2.64 -16.89
C SER A 180 11.55 2.37 -18.11
N ARG A 181 11.56 3.27 -19.10
CA ARG A 181 12.36 3.20 -20.34
C ARG A 181 12.19 1.91 -21.11
N HIS A 182 13.15 0.98 -21.00
CA HIS A 182 13.14 -0.34 -21.65
C HIS A 182 13.13 -1.47 -20.63
N ALA A 183 13.02 -1.17 -19.33
CA ALA A 183 13.00 -2.18 -18.29
C ALA A 183 11.81 -3.13 -18.47
N SER A 184 12.03 -4.39 -18.10
CA SER A 184 10.98 -5.40 -18.07
C SER A 184 9.93 -5.02 -17.02
N LEU A 185 8.67 -4.93 -17.45
CA LEU A 185 7.57 -4.53 -16.58
C LEU A 185 7.09 -5.70 -15.73
N LYS A 186 6.76 -5.40 -14.48
CA LYS A 186 5.97 -6.27 -13.60
C LYS A 186 4.60 -5.64 -13.45
N VAL A 187 3.62 -6.22 -14.10
CA VAL A 187 2.28 -5.67 -14.22
C VAL A 187 1.33 -6.41 -13.29
N LYS A 188 0.50 -5.64 -12.60
CA LYS A 188 -0.57 -6.10 -11.74
C LYS A 188 -1.85 -5.40 -12.20
N LEU A 189 -2.79 -6.06 -12.88
CA LEU A 189 -3.90 -5.41 -13.60
C LEU A 189 -5.26 -6.10 -13.40
N GLY A 190 -6.28 -5.33 -12.99
CA GLY A 190 -7.67 -5.82 -13.00
C GLY A 190 -8.36 -5.57 -14.34
N LEU A 191 -8.92 -6.58 -14.99
CA LEU A 191 -9.76 -6.45 -16.19
C LEU A 191 -11.21 -6.74 -15.79
N SER A 192 -12.09 -5.76 -15.91
CA SER A 192 -13.52 -5.97 -15.67
C SER A 192 -14.31 -5.76 -16.96
N THR A 193 -15.21 -6.69 -17.26
CA THR A 193 -16.14 -6.58 -18.38
C THR A 193 -17.53 -6.12 -17.94
N SER A 194 -17.71 -5.85 -16.64
CA SER A 194 -18.98 -5.37 -16.12
C SER A 194 -19.29 -4.00 -16.69
N GLN A 195 -20.50 -3.82 -17.21
CA GLN A 195 -20.98 -2.52 -17.69
C GLN A 195 -21.18 -1.53 -16.54
N LEU A 196 -21.30 -2.03 -15.30
CA LEU A 196 -21.37 -1.20 -14.11
C LEU A 196 -20.14 -0.30 -14.06
N ARG A 197 -20.37 1.01 -13.85
CA ARG A 197 -19.30 2.00 -13.65
C ARG A 197 -18.58 1.68 -12.33
N THR A 198 -17.63 0.76 -12.37
CA THR A 198 -16.68 0.58 -11.27
C THR A 198 -15.83 1.83 -11.21
N LYS A 199 -15.54 2.34 -10.00
CA LYS A 199 -14.60 3.45 -9.77
C LYS A 199 -13.13 3.04 -10.03
N SER A 200 -12.93 1.94 -10.75
CA SER A 200 -11.62 1.35 -10.98
C SER A 200 -10.86 2.13 -12.03
N SER A 201 -9.65 2.52 -11.65
CA SER A 201 -8.64 3.08 -12.54
C SER A 201 -8.21 2.13 -13.67
N SER A 202 -8.57 0.85 -13.55
CA SER A 202 -8.14 -0.17 -14.51
C SER A 202 -8.62 0.09 -15.93
N ARG A 203 -9.80 0.70 -16.14
CA ARG A 203 -10.27 1.03 -17.50
C ARG A 203 -9.36 2.01 -18.23
N ILE A 204 -8.70 2.90 -17.50
CA ILE A 204 -7.77 3.90 -18.06
C ILE A 204 -6.38 3.31 -18.20
N VAL A 205 -5.95 2.52 -17.22
CA VAL A 205 -4.58 1.99 -17.15
C VAL A 205 -4.40 0.74 -18.04
N ALA A 206 -5.42 -0.11 -18.18
CA ALA A 206 -5.32 -1.36 -18.94
C ALA A 206 -4.86 -1.13 -20.39
N PRO A 207 -5.46 -0.21 -21.19
CA PRO A 207 -5.01 0.00 -22.56
C PRO A 207 -3.57 0.50 -22.65
N LEU A 208 -3.15 1.37 -21.72
CA LEU A 208 -1.78 1.91 -21.67
C LEU A 208 -0.75 0.83 -21.38
N LEU A 209 -1.06 -0.09 -20.46
CA LEU A 209 -0.18 -1.20 -20.12
C LEU A 209 -0.16 -2.27 -21.21
N LEU A 210 -1.30 -2.60 -21.80
CA LEU A 210 -1.40 -3.57 -22.90
C LEU A 210 -0.64 -3.09 -24.15
N ALA A 211 -0.63 -1.79 -24.42
CA ALA A 211 0.21 -1.19 -25.46
C ALA A 211 1.72 -1.42 -25.23
N GLN A 212 2.13 -1.72 -23.99
CA GLN A 212 3.50 -2.05 -23.62
C GLN A 212 3.71 -3.55 -23.36
N SER A 213 2.77 -4.42 -23.77
CA SER A 213 2.80 -5.88 -23.57
C SER A 213 4.13 -6.54 -23.96
N MET A 214 4.79 -6.01 -25.01
CA MET A 214 6.08 -6.50 -25.52
C MET A 214 7.20 -6.54 -24.46
N ARG A 215 7.08 -5.71 -23.42
CA ARG A 215 8.08 -5.55 -22.37
C ARG A 215 7.66 -6.16 -21.04
N TRP A 216 6.53 -6.85 -20.97
CA TRP A 216 6.07 -7.48 -19.73
C TRP A 216 6.93 -8.71 -19.44
N GLY A 217 7.54 -8.75 -18.25
CA GLY A 217 8.28 -9.93 -17.77
C GLY A 217 7.50 -10.75 -16.75
N GLU A 218 6.65 -10.07 -15.98
CA GLU A 218 5.76 -10.67 -15.01
C GLU A 218 4.40 -9.99 -15.11
N ALA A 219 3.33 -10.77 -15.05
CA ALA A 219 1.98 -10.24 -15.04
C ALA A 219 1.14 -10.98 -14.00
N ASP A 220 0.35 -10.23 -13.23
CA ASP A 220 -0.74 -10.72 -12.40
C ASP A 220 -1.98 -10.00 -12.90
N VAL A 221 -2.96 -10.76 -13.39
CA VAL A 221 -4.15 -10.24 -14.06
C VAL A 221 -5.38 -10.85 -13.42
N ASP A 222 -6.23 -10.02 -12.81
CA ASP A 222 -7.52 -10.43 -12.23
C ASP A 222 -8.61 -10.07 -13.23
N VAL A 223 -9.24 -11.08 -13.84
CA VAL A 223 -10.29 -10.91 -14.85
C VAL A 223 -11.64 -11.18 -14.20
N ASP A 224 -12.45 -10.14 -14.07
CA ASP A 224 -13.81 -10.23 -13.54
C ASP A 224 -14.83 -10.11 -14.67
N LEU A 225 -15.35 -11.25 -15.12
CA LEU A 225 -16.38 -11.34 -16.16
C LEU A 225 -17.78 -11.31 -15.52
N GLU A 226 -18.14 -10.25 -14.80
CA GLU A 226 -19.50 -10.08 -14.28
C GLU A 226 -20.33 -9.15 -15.19
N GLY A 227 -21.28 -9.65 -15.96
CA GLY A 227 -22.24 -8.79 -16.67
C GLY A 227 -23.17 -9.55 -17.59
N ASP A 228 -24.45 -9.19 -17.56
CA ASP A 228 -25.38 -9.45 -18.67
C ASP A 228 -25.13 -8.41 -19.76
N ASP A 229 -24.96 -8.88 -20.99
CA ASP A 229 -24.80 -8.05 -22.19
C ASP A 229 -26.17 -7.41 -22.54
N LEU A 230 -26.60 -6.37 -21.83
CA LEU A 230 -27.55 -5.41 -22.42
C LEU A 230 -26.73 -4.44 -23.27
N ILE A 231 -26.83 -4.56 -24.58
CA ILE A 231 -26.37 -3.56 -25.53
C ILE A 231 -27.02 -2.23 -25.11
N PRO A 232 -26.27 -1.16 -24.76
CA PRO A 232 -26.90 0.14 -24.62
C PRO A 232 -27.39 0.53 -26.02
N ASP A 233 -28.70 0.64 -26.20
CA ASP A 233 -29.38 1.24 -27.37
C ASP A 233 -29.04 2.73 -27.57
N VAL A 234 -27.95 3.22 -27.00
CA VAL A 234 -27.46 4.58 -27.14
C VAL A 234 -26.15 4.50 -27.91
N LEU A 235 -26.29 4.49 -29.24
CA LEU A 235 -25.42 5.11 -30.26
C LEU A 235 -25.69 4.45 -31.63
N HIS A 236 -26.97 4.47 -32.05
CA HIS A 236 -27.26 4.76 -33.45
C HIS A 236 -27.18 6.28 -33.60
N ASP A 237 -25.98 6.81 -33.79
CA ASP A 237 -25.83 8.08 -34.48
C ASP A 237 -24.70 7.97 -35.50
N GLU A 238 -25.05 8.35 -36.71
CA GLU A 238 -24.26 8.15 -37.90
C GLU A 238 -23.04 9.06 -37.93
N GLY A 239 -21.91 8.51 -38.38
CA GLY A 239 -20.82 9.34 -38.90
C GLY A 239 -19.73 9.70 -37.89
N ASN A 240 -19.12 8.72 -37.23
CA ASN A 240 -17.68 8.86 -36.96
C ASN A 240 -16.94 7.53 -36.91
N ARG A 241 -15.80 7.49 -37.60
CA ARG A 241 -15.00 6.28 -37.83
C ARG A 241 -14.44 5.72 -36.52
N GLY A 242 -14.64 4.43 -36.29
CA GLY A 242 -13.68 3.57 -35.60
C GLY A 242 -13.68 3.61 -34.08
N VAL A 243 -14.81 3.36 -33.42
CA VAL A 243 -14.77 2.80 -32.06
C VAL A 243 -14.78 1.29 -32.19
N GLY A 244 -13.59 0.73 -32.44
CA GLY A 244 -13.39 -0.71 -32.48
C GLY A 244 -13.82 -1.33 -31.16
N TYR A 245 -14.70 -2.32 -31.24
CA TYR A 245 -15.09 -3.21 -30.16
C TYR A 245 -13.89 -3.51 -29.25
N ILE A 246 -13.92 -3.02 -28.00
CA ILE A 246 -12.93 -3.44 -27.01
C ILE A 246 -13.22 -4.91 -26.75
N VAL A 247 -12.47 -5.81 -27.40
CA VAL A 247 -12.51 -7.24 -27.11
C VAL A 247 -12.14 -7.38 -25.62
N PRO A 248 -13.07 -7.77 -24.74
CA PRO A 248 -12.84 -7.73 -23.31
C PRO A 248 -11.96 -8.94 -22.94
N GLY A 249 -10.64 -8.76 -22.94
CA GLY A 249 -9.72 -9.86 -22.71
C GLY A 249 -8.24 -9.49 -22.78
N LEU A 250 -7.38 -10.37 -22.26
CA LEU A 250 -5.93 -10.18 -22.29
C LEU A 250 -5.38 -10.61 -23.65
N HIS A 251 -5.14 -9.63 -24.52
CA HIS A 251 -4.58 -9.82 -25.85
C HIS A 251 -3.40 -8.88 -26.06
N GLY A 252 -2.38 -9.35 -26.78
CA GLY A 252 -1.16 -8.58 -27.02
C GLY A 252 -0.01 -9.48 -27.42
N ALA A 253 1.20 -8.93 -27.43
CA ALA A 253 2.43 -9.67 -27.70
C ALA A 253 3.31 -9.71 -26.46
N PHE A 254 3.60 -10.91 -25.94
CA PHE A 254 4.21 -11.09 -24.63
C PHE A 254 5.55 -11.87 -24.68
N PRO A 255 6.51 -11.49 -25.55
CA PRO A 255 7.73 -12.27 -25.78
C PRO A 255 8.67 -12.36 -24.57
N LEU A 256 8.58 -11.41 -23.62
CA LEU A 256 9.41 -11.38 -22.43
C LEU A 256 8.74 -12.01 -21.19
N LEU A 257 7.46 -12.40 -21.30
CA LEU A 257 6.65 -12.80 -20.16
C LEU A 257 7.11 -14.17 -19.65
N LYS A 258 7.59 -14.21 -18.41
CA LYS A 258 8.09 -15.43 -17.74
C LYS A 258 7.13 -15.99 -16.72
N ARG A 259 6.38 -15.11 -16.06
CA ARG A 259 5.40 -15.45 -15.02
C ARG A 259 4.07 -14.79 -15.31
N LEU A 260 3.01 -15.58 -15.30
CA LEU A 260 1.64 -15.11 -15.42
C LEU A 260 0.81 -15.64 -14.26
N ALA A 261 0.19 -14.75 -13.50
CA ALA A 261 -0.87 -15.08 -12.57
C ALA A 261 -2.20 -14.62 -13.17
N LEU A 262 -3.16 -15.51 -13.23
CA LEU A 262 -4.52 -15.23 -13.67
C LEU A 262 -5.46 -15.46 -12.50
N GLY A 263 -6.18 -14.43 -12.08
CA GLY A 263 -7.24 -14.51 -11.10
C GLY A 263 -8.59 -14.10 -11.65
N GLY A 264 -9.63 -14.38 -10.86
CA GLY A 264 -10.94 -13.77 -11.05
C GLY A 264 -12.04 -14.76 -11.44
N LYS A 265 -13.13 -14.21 -11.96
CA LYS A 265 -14.28 -14.97 -12.44
C LYS A 265 -14.20 -15.03 -13.96
N PHE A 266 -13.56 -16.07 -14.49
CA PHE A 266 -13.42 -16.31 -15.93
C PHE A 266 -14.70 -16.80 -16.61
N ALA A 267 -15.79 -16.98 -15.86
CA ALA A 267 -17.11 -17.29 -16.37
C ALA A 267 -18.17 -16.84 -15.36
N SER A 268 -18.99 -15.85 -15.74
CA SER A 268 -20.34 -15.74 -15.19
C SER A 268 -21.18 -16.92 -15.71
N SER A 269 -22.16 -17.39 -14.93
CA SER A 269 -23.22 -18.29 -15.40
C SER A 269 -23.85 -17.82 -16.73
N SER A 270 -23.85 -16.50 -16.96
CA SER A 270 -24.34 -15.82 -18.15
C SER A 270 -23.31 -15.60 -19.27
N GLN A 271 -22.10 -16.16 -19.23
CA GLN A 271 -21.20 -16.26 -20.42
C GLN A 271 -21.10 -17.69 -20.98
N ARG A 272 -21.67 -18.68 -20.26
CA ARG A 272 -21.71 -20.08 -20.69
C ARG A 272 -22.50 -20.32 -21.98
N TRP A 273 -23.36 -19.38 -22.40
CA TRP A 273 -24.08 -19.45 -23.69
C TRP A 273 -23.17 -19.23 -24.91
N ARG A 274 -22.02 -18.53 -24.78
CA ARG A 274 -21.02 -18.46 -25.88
C ARG A 274 -20.35 -19.80 -26.18
N TRP A 275 -20.54 -20.78 -25.29
CA TRP A 275 -20.06 -22.15 -25.45
C TRP A 275 -21.19 -23.15 -25.75
N GLN A 276 -22.45 -22.69 -25.88
CA GLN A 276 -23.53 -23.55 -26.34
C GLN A 276 -23.39 -23.82 -27.83
N GLU A 277 -23.33 -25.10 -28.18
CA GLU A 277 -23.33 -25.60 -29.54
C GLU A 277 -24.59 -25.10 -30.27
N SER A 278 -24.42 -24.10 -31.14
CA SER A 278 -25.29 -23.99 -32.30
C SER A 278 -24.60 -24.77 -33.42
N PRO A 279 -25.23 -25.81 -33.99
CA PRO A 279 -24.63 -26.64 -35.05
C PRO A 279 -24.13 -25.86 -36.27
N ASP A 280 -24.58 -24.61 -36.43
CA ASP A 280 -24.30 -23.76 -37.59
C ASP A 280 -23.39 -22.53 -37.30
N ALA A 281 -22.76 -22.44 -36.13
CA ALA A 281 -21.89 -21.31 -35.80
C ALA A 281 -20.47 -21.47 -36.39
N ILE A 282 -20.26 -20.92 -37.58
CA ILE A 282 -19.01 -20.94 -38.39
C ILE A 282 -17.80 -20.28 -37.67
N HIS A 283 -18.00 -19.59 -36.54
CA HIS A 283 -16.92 -18.91 -35.83
C HIS A 283 -16.98 -19.19 -34.32
N THR A 284 -16.03 -19.98 -33.82
CA THR A 284 -15.74 -20.07 -32.38
C THR A 284 -15.27 -18.70 -31.87
N PRO A 285 -15.86 -18.15 -30.79
CA PRO A 285 -15.40 -16.88 -30.25
C PRO A 285 -13.93 -17.00 -29.78
N PRO A 286 -13.10 -15.95 -29.97
CA PRO A 286 -11.72 -15.97 -29.52
C PRO A 286 -11.64 -16.13 -28.00
N PRO A 287 -10.59 -16.79 -27.49
CA PRO A 287 -10.40 -16.98 -26.06
C PRO A 287 -10.34 -15.63 -25.34
N ALA A 288 -10.88 -15.57 -24.11
CA ALA A 288 -10.84 -14.34 -23.31
C ALA A 288 -9.41 -13.91 -22.96
N ILE A 289 -8.47 -14.86 -22.98
CA ILE A 289 -7.05 -14.63 -22.71
C ILE A 289 -6.26 -15.35 -23.80
N SER A 290 -5.49 -14.60 -24.60
CA SER A 290 -4.57 -15.18 -25.59
C SER A 290 -3.15 -14.68 -25.38
N VAL A 291 -2.28 -15.60 -25.00
CA VAL A 291 -0.88 -15.37 -24.60
C VAL A 291 0.06 -16.36 -25.26
N GLN A 292 -0.35 -17.04 -26.34
CA GLN A 292 0.47 -18.06 -27.02
C GLN A 292 1.84 -17.58 -27.47
N ASN A 293 1.97 -16.29 -27.79
CA ASN A 293 3.24 -15.70 -28.20
C ASN A 293 4.25 -15.51 -27.05
N ALA A 294 3.90 -15.89 -25.82
CA ALA A 294 4.79 -15.85 -24.67
C ALA A 294 5.74 -17.06 -24.64
N SER A 295 6.76 -17.06 -25.49
CA SER A 295 7.74 -18.15 -25.63
C SER A 295 8.66 -18.36 -24.42
N LEU A 296 8.66 -17.45 -23.45
CA LEU A 296 9.43 -17.54 -22.21
C LEU A 296 8.56 -17.90 -20.99
N LEU A 297 7.26 -18.11 -21.19
CA LEU A 297 6.32 -18.35 -20.09
C LEU A 297 6.58 -19.74 -19.50
N THR A 298 7.03 -19.75 -18.25
CA THR A 298 7.41 -20.99 -17.55
C THR A 298 6.65 -21.15 -16.24
N HIS A 299 6.13 -20.07 -15.67
CA HIS A 299 5.39 -20.11 -14.41
C HIS A 299 3.96 -19.60 -14.64
N LEU A 300 2.98 -20.42 -14.28
CA LEU A 300 1.57 -20.08 -14.37
C LEU A 300 0.93 -20.22 -13.00
N THR A 301 0.28 -19.16 -12.51
CA THR A 301 -0.55 -19.19 -11.30
C THR A 301 -2.01 -18.99 -11.70
N LEU A 302 -2.89 -19.86 -11.23
CA LEU A 302 -4.33 -19.81 -11.47
C LEU A 302 -5.04 -19.62 -10.13
N ASN A 303 -5.61 -18.44 -9.94
CA ASN A 303 -6.37 -18.01 -8.77
C ASN A 303 -7.88 -18.06 -9.09
N LEU A 304 -8.42 -19.26 -9.27
CA LEU A 304 -9.80 -19.45 -9.74
C LEU A 304 -10.80 -19.25 -8.60
N ARG A 305 -11.64 -18.20 -8.66
CA ARG A 305 -12.69 -17.95 -7.66
C ARG A 305 -13.95 -18.79 -7.85
N ALA A 306 -14.07 -19.49 -8.99
CA ALA A 306 -15.14 -20.41 -9.31
C ALA A 306 -14.56 -21.67 -10.00
N PRO A 307 -15.15 -22.86 -9.75
CA PRO A 307 -14.71 -24.07 -10.44
C PRO A 307 -15.05 -23.98 -11.93
N LEU A 308 -14.04 -24.17 -12.76
CA LEU A 308 -14.17 -24.33 -14.21
C LEU A 308 -13.91 -25.79 -14.57
N THR A 309 -14.63 -26.30 -15.57
CA THR A 309 -14.29 -27.56 -16.21
C THR A 309 -13.06 -27.38 -17.11
N SER A 310 -12.36 -28.47 -17.42
CA SER A 310 -11.15 -28.43 -18.26
C SER A 310 -11.39 -27.93 -19.67
N SER A 311 -12.56 -28.21 -20.23
CA SER A 311 -12.94 -27.73 -21.56
C SER A 311 -13.20 -26.23 -21.56
N GLU A 312 -13.84 -25.71 -20.51
CA GLU A 312 -14.02 -24.27 -20.32
C GLU A 312 -12.68 -23.56 -20.14
N MET A 313 -11.75 -24.13 -19.36
CA MET A 313 -10.41 -23.57 -19.19
C MET A 313 -9.61 -23.51 -20.49
N ALA A 314 -9.59 -24.61 -21.26
CA ALA A 314 -8.87 -24.66 -22.53
C ALA A 314 -9.45 -23.71 -23.59
N ARG A 315 -10.75 -23.40 -23.50
CA ARG A 315 -11.42 -22.44 -24.41
C ARG A 315 -11.28 -21.00 -23.94
N ALA A 316 -11.21 -20.75 -22.63
CA ALA A 316 -11.12 -19.41 -22.08
C ALA A 316 -9.68 -18.88 -22.03
N ILE A 317 -8.71 -19.77 -21.84
CA ILE A 317 -7.31 -19.43 -21.58
C ILE A 317 -6.42 -20.13 -22.59
N ASP A 318 -5.89 -19.33 -23.51
CA ASP A 318 -5.00 -19.76 -24.56
C ASP A 318 -3.55 -19.37 -24.24
N VAL A 319 -2.83 -20.30 -23.62
CA VAL A 319 -1.43 -20.16 -23.18
C VAL A 319 -0.58 -21.31 -23.72
N PRO A 320 0.75 -21.16 -23.84
CA PRO A 320 1.64 -22.24 -24.26
C PRO A 320 1.81 -23.29 -23.15
N TRP A 321 0.77 -24.10 -22.91
CA TRP A 321 0.69 -25.08 -21.81
C TRP A 321 1.90 -26.03 -21.73
N HIS A 322 2.45 -26.42 -22.88
CA HIS A 322 3.62 -27.29 -22.98
C HIS A 322 4.93 -26.66 -22.44
N GLN A 323 5.00 -25.34 -22.27
CA GLN A 323 6.22 -24.65 -21.80
C GLN A 323 6.21 -24.43 -20.28
N ILE A 324 5.06 -24.61 -19.64
CA ILE A 324 4.88 -24.39 -18.21
C ILE A 324 5.66 -25.45 -17.43
N ARG A 325 6.52 -24.98 -16.51
CA ARG A 325 7.33 -25.79 -15.60
C ARG A 325 6.83 -25.74 -14.17
N THR A 326 6.35 -24.58 -13.74
CA THR A 326 5.78 -24.39 -12.41
C THR A 326 4.33 -23.96 -12.55
N LEU A 327 3.43 -24.78 -12.01
CA LEU A 327 2.01 -24.53 -11.98
C LEU A 327 1.56 -24.33 -10.54
N LYS A 328 0.96 -23.18 -10.25
CA LYS A 328 0.33 -22.91 -8.95
C LYS A 328 -1.18 -22.77 -9.13
N CYS A 329 -1.94 -23.55 -8.37
CA CYS A 329 -3.40 -23.51 -8.38
C CYS A 329 -3.90 -23.12 -7.00
N ASN A 330 -4.59 -21.98 -6.89
CA ASN A 330 -5.16 -21.50 -5.64
C ASN A 330 -6.70 -21.52 -5.73
N TYR A 331 -7.35 -21.77 -4.58
CA TYR A 331 -8.81 -21.79 -4.38
C TYR A 331 -9.51 -23.02 -5.02
N SER A 332 -10.55 -22.80 -5.84
CA SER A 332 -11.44 -23.86 -6.34
C SER A 332 -11.04 -24.28 -7.74
N PHE A 333 -10.59 -25.53 -7.90
CA PHE A 333 -10.32 -26.13 -9.22
C PHE A 333 -11.14 -27.42 -9.35
N GLY A 334 -11.87 -27.57 -10.46
CA GLY A 334 -12.81 -28.68 -10.64
C GLY A 334 -12.13 -30.00 -10.98
N ASN A 335 -11.12 -29.97 -11.87
CA ASN A 335 -10.40 -31.17 -12.29
C ASN A 335 -8.92 -30.86 -12.58
N LEU A 336 -8.06 -31.05 -11.58
CA LEU A 336 -6.61 -30.87 -11.71
C LEU A 336 -5.99 -31.85 -12.71
N GLU A 337 -6.52 -33.08 -12.81
CA GLU A 337 -5.99 -34.12 -13.69
C GLU A 337 -6.01 -33.67 -15.15
N SER A 338 -7.16 -33.17 -15.61
CA SER A 338 -7.29 -32.66 -16.98
C SER A 338 -6.39 -31.45 -17.27
N LEU A 339 -6.13 -30.61 -16.26
CA LEU A 339 -5.23 -29.46 -16.40
C LEU A 339 -3.78 -29.94 -16.51
N LEU A 340 -3.37 -30.90 -15.68
CA LEU A 340 -2.04 -31.50 -15.75
C LEU A 340 -1.80 -32.21 -17.09
N ARG A 341 -2.83 -32.77 -17.73
CA ARG A 341 -2.73 -33.33 -19.09
C ARG A 341 -2.36 -32.28 -20.15
N LEU A 342 -2.77 -31.02 -19.98
CA LEU A 342 -2.38 -29.92 -20.88
C LEU A 342 -0.91 -29.51 -20.66
N CYS A 343 -0.45 -29.64 -19.42
CA CYS A 343 0.87 -29.24 -18.95
C CYS A 343 1.91 -30.38 -19.07
N THR A 344 2.40 -30.65 -20.28
CA THR A 344 3.25 -31.82 -20.54
C THR A 344 4.66 -31.77 -19.90
N ASN A 345 5.16 -30.59 -19.53
CA ASN A 345 6.54 -30.39 -19.03
C ASN A 345 6.59 -29.81 -17.61
N VAL A 346 5.50 -29.90 -16.85
CA VAL A 346 5.47 -29.38 -15.49
C VAL A 346 6.37 -30.20 -14.56
N GLN A 347 7.18 -29.50 -13.79
CA GLN A 347 8.15 -30.03 -12.81
C GLN A 347 7.67 -29.81 -11.37
N GLU A 348 6.95 -28.71 -11.13
CA GLU A 348 6.47 -28.32 -9.82
C GLU A 348 4.99 -27.93 -9.89
N VAL A 349 4.19 -28.53 -9.01
CA VAL A 349 2.76 -28.22 -8.86
C VAL A 349 2.49 -27.83 -7.41
N GLU A 350 2.06 -26.60 -7.18
CA GLU A 350 1.63 -26.12 -5.88
C GLU A 350 0.11 -25.96 -5.87
N VAL A 351 -0.57 -26.61 -4.92
CA VAL A 351 -2.03 -26.58 -4.82
C VAL A 351 -2.45 -26.04 -3.47
N ASN A 352 -3.08 -24.87 -3.45
CA ASN A 352 -3.65 -24.25 -2.25
C ASN A 352 -5.17 -24.27 -2.34
N ALA A 353 -5.79 -25.36 -1.92
CA ALA A 353 -7.24 -25.52 -1.92
C ALA A 353 -7.86 -24.98 -0.62
N VAL A 354 -8.96 -24.23 -0.74
CA VAL A 354 -9.87 -23.95 0.39
C VAL A 354 -11.08 -24.86 0.22
N PHE A 355 -11.11 -25.98 0.94
CA PHE A 355 -12.27 -26.86 0.95
C PHE A 355 -13.38 -26.23 1.79
N ARG A 356 -14.47 -25.76 1.15
CA ARG A 356 -15.72 -25.50 1.87
C ARG A 356 -16.41 -26.83 2.10
N ALA A 357 -16.39 -27.32 3.33
CA ALA A 357 -17.24 -28.44 3.74
C ALA A 357 -18.71 -28.00 3.62
N THR A 358 -19.41 -28.46 2.59
CA THR A 358 -20.88 -28.34 2.53
C THR A 358 -21.45 -29.39 3.47
N SER A 359 -21.88 -29.01 4.68
CA SER A 359 -22.67 -29.90 5.52
C SER A 359 -24.05 -30.05 4.88
N SER A 360 -24.25 -31.08 4.07
CA SER A 360 -25.59 -31.55 3.77
C SER A 360 -26.13 -32.25 5.02
N TYR A 361 -26.74 -31.48 5.93
CA TYR A 361 -27.64 -32.09 6.93
C TYR A 361 -28.82 -32.66 6.14
N LYS A 362 -28.78 -33.97 5.87
CA LYS A 362 -29.99 -34.72 5.57
C LYS A 362 -30.78 -34.75 6.88
N SER A 363 -31.83 -33.95 6.97
CA SER A 363 -32.89 -34.18 7.95
C SER A 363 -33.53 -35.52 7.61
N VAL A 364 -33.18 -36.55 8.39
CA VAL A 364 -33.96 -37.77 8.46
C VAL A 364 -35.14 -37.43 9.37
N GLU A 365 -36.30 -37.21 8.78
CA GLU A 365 -37.57 -37.24 9.52
C GLU A 365 -37.78 -38.68 10.03
N PHE A 366 -37.99 -38.81 11.34
CA PHE A 366 -38.37 -40.05 12.01
C PHE A 366 -39.89 -40.10 12.17
#